data_AF-A0A820W3V3-F1
#
_entry.id   AF-A0A820W3V3-F1
#
_cell.length_a   1.000
_cell.length_b   1.000
_cell.length_c   1.000
_cell.angle_alpha   90.00
_cell.angle_beta   90.00
_cell.angle_gamma   90.00
#
_symmetry.space_group_name_H-M   'P 1'
#
loop_
_entity.id
_entity.type
_entity.pdbx_description
1 polymer ?
#
loop_
_entity_poly.entity_id
_entity_poly.type
_entity_poly.pdbx_seq_one_letter_code
_entity_poly.pdbx_strand_id
1 'polypeptide(L)' 'MFRIVVRRNSTYASAYRLSIQHPERFWSEQAQKIFWFQRWHKVYDENNLLRPHWFQGGQLNMAYNDLFRYCVR' A
#
# COMPACT_ATOMS: atom_id res chain seq x y z
N MET A 1 -27.65 14.47 14.38
CA MET A 1 -26.39 14.72 15.09
C MET A 1 -25.38 13.66 14.68
N PHE A 2 -24.52 13.93 13.67
CA PHE A 2 -23.55 12.95 13.21
C PHE A 2 -22.36 12.89 14.18
N ARG A 3 -22.17 11.74 14.82
CA ARG A 3 -21.04 11.48 15.72
C ARG A 3 -19.83 11.08 14.88
N ILE A 4 -18.90 12.00 14.69
CA ILE A 4 -17.58 11.68 14.13
C ILE A 4 -16.81 10.93 15.22
N VAL A 5 -16.75 9.60 15.10
CA VAL A 5 -15.86 8.78 15.94
C VAL A 5 -14.44 8.91 15.37
N VAL A 6 -13.69 9.90 15.84
CA VAL A 6 -12.24 9.94 15.61
C VAL A 6 -11.63 8.81 16.46
N ARG A 7 -11.25 7.69 15.84
CA ARG A 7 -10.52 6.62 16.52
C ARG A 7 -9.14 7.15 16.93
N ARG A 8 -8.93 7.41 18.22
CA ARG A 8 -7.62 7.80 18.76
C ARG A 8 -6.89 6.62 19.40
N ASN A 9 -5.64 6.45 18.97
CA ASN A 9 -4.46 6.05 19.76
C ASN A 9 -4.24 4.58 20.18
N SER A 10 -4.29 3.64 19.24
CA SER A 10 -3.40 2.44 19.27
C SER A 10 -3.00 1.89 17.89
N THR A 11 -3.52 2.49 16.81
CA THR A 11 -3.30 2.05 15.43
C THR A 11 -1.98 2.50 14.83
N TYR A 12 -1.54 3.75 15.07
CA TYR A 12 -0.30 4.25 14.48
C TYR A 12 0.95 3.51 15.01
N ALA A 13 1.13 3.43 16.33
CA ALA A 13 2.31 2.76 16.91
C ALA A 13 2.40 1.28 16.50
N SER A 14 1.26 0.59 16.45
CA SER A 14 1.18 -0.80 16.00
C SER A 14 1.48 -0.95 14.50
N ALA A 15 0.92 -0.07 13.66
CA ALA A 15 1.18 -0.05 12.22
C ALA A 15 2.63 0.31 11.91
N TYR A 16 3.20 1.28 12.63
CA TYR A 16 4.59 1.66 12.52
C TYR A 16 5.50 0.49 12.89
N ARG A 17 5.27 -0.14 14.05
CA ARG A 17 6.02 -1.34 14.47
C ARG A 17 5.95 -2.44 13.40
N LEU A 18 4.76 -2.69 12.84
CA LEU A 18 4.57 -3.69 11.79
C LEU A 18 5.30 -3.33 10.48
N SER A 19 5.30 -2.04 10.10
CA SER A 19 5.99 -1.56 8.90
C SER A 19 7.51 -1.71 8.97
N ILE A 20 8.08 -1.69 10.17
CA ILE A 20 9.52 -1.86 10.40
C ILE A 20 9.89 -3.33 10.59
N GLN A 21 9.13 -4.07 11.41
CA GLN A 21 9.44 -5.47 11.73
C GLN A 21 9.09 -6.44 10.60
N HIS A 22 8.01 -6.15 9.86
CA HIS A 22 7.53 -6.98 8.76
C HIS A 22 7.15 -6.12 7.54
N PRO A 23 8.14 -5.45 6.91
CA PRO A 23 7.90 -4.47 5.86
C PRO A 23 7.21 -5.07 4.64
N GLU A 24 7.65 -6.25 4.17
CA GLU A 24 7.06 -6.90 3.00
C GLU A 24 5.58 -7.21 3.21
N ARG A 25 5.23 -7.81 4.36
CA ARG A 25 3.84 -8.08 4.72
C ARG A 25 3.04 -6.77 4.80
N PHE A 26 3.51 -5.81 5.58
CA PHE A 26 2.81 -4.55 5.81
C PHE A 26 2.52 -3.81 4.50
N TRP A 27 3.54 -3.61 3.68
CA TRP A 27 3.42 -2.89 2.42
C TRP A 27 2.63 -3.68 1.38
N SER A 28 2.68 -5.02 1.39
CA SER A 28 1.81 -5.84 0.54
C SER A 28 0.32 -5.66 0.88
N GLU A 29 -0.02 -5.53 2.17
CA GLU A 29 -1.38 -5.31 2.65
C GLU A 29 -1.85 -3.89 2.30
N GLN A 30 -0.98 -2.88 2.44
CA GLN A 30 -1.32 -1.52 2.07
C GLN A 30 -1.50 -1.36 0.55
N ALA A 31 -0.64 -1.98 -0.26
CA ALA A 31 -0.71 -1.88 -1.72
C ALA A 31 -1.96 -2.54 -2.33
N GLN A 32 -2.64 -3.44 -1.60
CA GLN A 32 -3.92 -4.01 -2.02
C GLN A 32 -5.08 -3.01 -2.05
N LYS A 33 -4.91 -1.83 -1.46
CA LYS A 33 -5.93 -0.77 -1.41
C LYS A 33 -6.03 0.01 -2.73
N ILE A 34 -5.08 -0.16 -3.62
CA ILE A 34 -5.12 0.40 -4.98
C ILE A 34 -5.28 -0.75 -5.99
N PHE A 35 -5.75 -0.40 -7.18
CA PHE A 35 -5.99 -1.34 -8.26
C PHE A 35 -4.69 -1.63 -9.01
N TRP A 36 -4.48 -2.92 -9.29
CA TRP A 36 -3.37 -3.44 -10.06
C TRP A 36 -3.92 -4.31 -11.19
N PHE A 37 -3.46 -4.07 -12.42
CA PHE A 37 -3.75 -4.94 -13.56
C PHE A 37 -2.98 -6.26 -13.43
N GLN A 38 -1.76 -6.18 -12.90
CA GLN A 38 -0.95 -7.33 -12.55
C GLN A 38 -0.33 -7.10 -11.17
N ARG A 39 -0.52 -8.06 -10.26
CA ARG A 39 0.10 -7.98 -8.93
C ARG A 39 1.60 -8.22 -9.03
N TRP A 40 2.34 -7.47 -8.23
CA TRP A 40 3.78 -7.65 -8.06
C TRP A 40 4.11 -9.04 -7.51
N HIS A 41 5.32 -9.52 -7.81
CA HIS A 41 5.85 -10.77 -7.24
C HIS A 41 6.79 -10.51 -6.05
N LYS A 42 7.40 -9.33 -5.98
CA LYS A 42 8.28 -8.91 -4.87
C LYS A 42 7.92 -7.50 -4.43
N VAL A 43 7.74 -7.28 -3.13
CA VAL A 43 7.35 -5.96 -2.60
C VAL A 43 8.52 -4.99 -2.57
N TYR A 44 9.68 -5.46 -2.11
CA TYR A 44 10.88 -4.65 -1.97
C TYR A 44 12.11 -5.50 -2.28
N ASP A 45 12.99 -5.01 -3.15
CA ASP A 45 14.28 -5.65 -3.43
C ASP A 45 15.41 -4.94 -2.67
N GLU A 46 15.91 -5.61 -1.64
CA GLU A 46 17.00 -5.12 -0.78
C GLU A 46 18.40 -5.32 -1.38
N ASN A 47 18.52 -6.08 -2.47
CA ASN A 47 19.81 -6.43 -3.07
C ASN A 47 20.51 -5.24 -3.75
N ASN A 48 19.79 -4.15 -4.05
CA ASN A 48 20.35 -2.96 -4.68
C ASN A 48 20.00 -1.70 -3.88
N LEU A 49 20.83 -1.39 -2.89
CA LEU A 49 20.66 -0.22 -2.03
C LEU A 49 20.74 1.11 -2.80
N LEU A 50 21.42 1.14 -3.95
CA LEU A 50 21.53 2.34 -4.79
C LEU A 50 20.29 2.54 -5.69
N ARG A 51 19.54 1.47 -5.96
CA ARG A 51 18.32 1.46 -6.77
C ARG A 51 17.26 0.55 -6.13
N PRO A 52 16.63 1.00 -5.03
CA PRO A 52 15.58 0.23 -4.39
C PRO A 52 14.41 0.02 -5.34
N HIS A 53 14.09 -1.23 -5.66
CA HIS A 53 12.92 -1.57 -6.47
C HIS A 53 11.74 -1.93 -5.58
N TRP A 54 10.61 -1.25 -5.79
CA TRP A 54 9.36 -1.52 -5.10
C TRP A 54 8.32 -2.13 -6.06
N PHE A 55 7.57 -3.12 -5.56
CA PHE A 55 6.47 -3.79 -6.28
C PHE A 55 6.88 -4.32 -7.66
N GLN A 56 7.99 -5.05 -7.71
CA GLN A 56 8.57 -5.56 -8.95
C GLN A 56 7.60 -6.48 -9.70
N GLY A 57 7.51 -6.29 -11.02
CA GLY A 57 6.57 -6.99 -11.89
C GLY A 57 5.10 -6.55 -11.74
N GLY A 58 4.81 -5.61 -10.85
CA GLY A 58 3.48 -5.04 -10.72
C GLY A 58 3.16 -4.07 -11.86
N GLN A 59 1.93 -4.12 -12.36
CA GLN A 59 1.44 -3.21 -13.39
C GLN A 59 0.20 -2.49 -12.88
N LEU A 60 0.25 -1.16 -12.89
CA LEU A 60 -0.86 -0.28 -12.53
C LEU A 60 -0.91 0.91 -13.49
N ASN A 61 -2.05 1.59 -13.49
CA ASN A 61 -2.18 2.90 -14.09
C ASN A 61 -2.63 3.89 -13.00
N MET A 62 -1.90 4.99 -12.85
CA MET A 62 -2.18 6.01 -11.84
C MET A 62 -3.51 6.72 -12.14
N ALA A 63 -3.72 7.18 -13.37
CA ALA A 63 -4.97 7.83 -13.78
C ALA A 63 -6.19 6.92 -13.61
N TYR A 64 -6.06 5.61 -13.86
CA TYR A 64 -7.12 4.64 -13.58
C TYR A 64 -7.47 4.56 -12.09
N ASN A 65 -6.45 4.56 -11.22
CA ASN A 65 -6.63 4.57 -9.78
C ASN A 65 -7.20 5.89 -9.24
N ASP A 66 -6.89 7.03 -9.84
CA ASP A 66 -7.34 8.31 -9.30
C ASP A 66 -8.71 8.72 -9.82
N LEU A 67 -8.96 8.51 -11.12
CA LEU A 67 -10.16 9.02 -11.79
C LEU A 67 -11.15 7.91 -12.08
N PHE A 68 -10.72 6.89 -12.82
CA PHE A 68 -11.65 5.95 -13.45
C PHE A 68 -12.30 4.97 -12.47
N ARG A 69 -11.58 4.50 -11.43
CA ARG A 69 -12.15 3.54 -10.45
C ARG A 69 -13.32 4.09 -9.63
N TYR A 70 -13.51 5.40 -9.59
CA TYR A 70 -14.60 6.05 -8.86
C TYR A 70 -15.77 6.44 -9.77
N CYS A 71 -15.51 6.65 -11.06
CA CYS A 71 -16.54 6.97 -12.05
C CYS A 71 -17.34 5.74 -12.50
N VAL A 72 -16.79 4.52 -12.35
CA VAL A 72 -17.41 3.25 -12.79
C VAL A 72 -18.06 2.49 -11.61
N ARG A 73 -18.49 3.20 -10.55
CA ARG A 73 -19.26 2.62 -9.42
C ARG A 73 -20.74 2.88 -9.58
#